data_AF-A0A7X2TZP4-F1
#
_entry.id   AF-A0A7X2TZP4-F1
#
_cell.length_a   1.000
_cell.length_b   1.000
_cell.length_c   1.000
_cell.angle_alpha   90.00
_cell.angle_beta   90.00
_cell.angle_gamma   90.00
#
_symmetry.space_group_name_H-M   'P 1'
#
loop_
_entity.id
_entity.type
_entity.pdbx_description
1 polymer ?
#
loop_
_entity_poly.entity_id
_entity_poly.type
_entity_poly.pdbx_seq_one_letter_code
_entity_poly.pdbx_strand_id
1 'polypeptide(L)'
;MPTPRKSNYKAAIVTVVFGVVMMGIIAYETMGLRQVECEVCMEFEGRKKCLLVKGESEENAMQTAKDNACSFITNGRAEGFRCSSTPPASVKCMTL
;
A
#
# COMPACT_ATOMS: atom_id res chain seq x y z
N MET A 1 34.75 33.63 16.07
CA MET A 1 34.90 34.12 14.67
C MET A 1 34.06 33.26 13.75
N PRO A 2 33.01 33.78 13.10
CA PRO A 2 32.32 33.06 12.04
C PRO A 2 33.21 33.03 10.79
N THR A 3 33.43 31.85 10.22
CA THR A 3 34.26 31.65 9.04
C THR A 3 33.55 32.18 7.79
N PRO A 4 34.28 32.80 6.84
CA PRO A 4 33.69 33.28 5.60
C PRO A 4 33.21 32.09 4.74
N ARG A 5 31.91 32.02 4.47
CA ARG A 5 31.28 31.01 3.60
C ARG A 5 31.73 31.27 2.16
N LYS A 6 32.81 30.62 1.70
CA LYS A 6 33.17 30.62 0.27
C LYS A 6 31.97 30.10 -0.53
N SER A 7 31.39 30.96 -1.36
CA SER A 7 30.27 30.62 -2.23
C SER A 7 30.74 29.62 -3.30
N ASN A 8 30.65 28.34 -2.99
CA ASN A 8 30.85 27.26 -3.95
C ASN A 8 29.54 27.10 -4.75
N TYR A 9 29.20 28.12 -5.54
CA TYR A 9 27.95 28.17 -6.32
C TYR A 9 27.77 26.92 -7.21
N LYS A 10 28.87 26.31 -7.66
CA LYS A 10 28.84 25.02 -8.37
C LYS A 10 28.31 23.87 -7.50
N ALA A 11 28.74 23.79 -6.24
CA ALA A 11 28.22 22.80 -5.30
C ALA A 11 26.74 23.08 -4.98
N ALA A 12 26.37 24.35 -4.82
CA ALA A 12 24.98 24.74 -4.61
C ALA A 12 24.08 24.36 -5.80
N ILE A 13 24.54 24.60 -7.03
CA ILE A 13 23.81 24.21 -8.26
C ILE A 13 23.67 22.69 -8.33
N VAL A 14 24.73 21.92 -8.08
CA VAL A 14 24.66 20.45 -8.11
C VAL A 14 23.63 19.93 -7.10
N THR A 15 23.62 20.47 -5.87
CA THR A 15 22.64 20.08 -4.85
C THR A 15 21.21 20.43 -5.26
N VAL A 16 20.99 21.61 -5.83
CA VAL A 16 19.65 22.03 -6.30
C VAL A 16 19.18 21.17 -7.46
N VAL A 17 20.02 20.94 -8.47
CA VAL A 17 19.69 20.09 -9.62
C VAL A 17 19.36 18.68 -9.17
N PHE A 18 20.18 18.08 -8.30
CA PHE A 18 19.92 16.75 -7.75
C PHE A 18 18.59 16.71 -7.01
N GLY A 19 18.30 17.71 -6.15
CA GLY A 19 17.04 17.80 -5.42
C GLY A 19 15.82 17.88 -6.34
N VAL A 20 15.88 18.72 -7.39
CA VAL A 20 14.80 18.85 -8.37
C VAL A 20 14.58 17.54 -9.14
N VAL A 21 15.65 16.88 -9.58
CA VAL A 21 15.57 15.59 -10.28
C VAL A 21 14.94 14.52 -9.38
N MET A 22 15.41 14.40 -8.13
CA MET A 22 14.87 13.41 -7.19
C MET A 22 13.39 13.66 -6.89
N MET A 23 12.99 14.92 -6.72
CA MET A 23 11.61 15.30 -6.48
C MET A 23 10.72 15.03 -7.71
N GLY A 24 11.25 15.23 -8.92
CA GLY A 24 10.58 14.86 -10.17
C GLY A 24 10.34 13.36 -10.28
N ILE A 25 11.31 12.52 -9.91
CA ILE A 25 11.16 11.05 -9.92
C ILE A 25 10.07 10.62 -8.93
N ILE A 26 10.11 11.11 -7.69
CA ILE A 26 9.10 10.77 -6.67
C ILE A 26 7.70 11.18 -7.14
N ALA A 27 7.55 12.38 -7.70
CA ALA A 27 6.27 12.85 -8.22
C ALA A 27 5.75 11.98 -9.38
N TYR A 28 6.64 11.58 -10.30
CA TYR A 28 6.29 10.72 -11.42
C TYR A 28 5.80 9.34 -10.96
N GLU A 29 6.52 8.72 -10.03
CA GLU A 29 6.10 7.45 -9.42
C GLU A 29 4.76 7.62 -8.70
N THR A 30 4.59 8.69 -7.92
CA THR A 30 3.35 8.95 -7.16
C THR A 30 2.11 9.08 -8.06
N MET A 31 2.25 9.72 -9.22
CA MET A 31 1.18 9.88 -10.20
C MET A 31 0.80 8.56 -10.89
N GLY A 32 1.68 7.55 -10.88
CA GLY A 32 1.45 6.23 -11.45
C GLY A 32 0.67 5.27 -10.55
N LEU A 33 0.48 5.58 -9.25
CA LEU A 33 -0.28 4.75 -8.32
C LEU A 33 -1.78 4.82 -8.64
N ARG A 34 -2.24 3.97 -9.56
CA ARG A 34 -3.67 3.67 -9.69
C ARG A 34 -4.13 2.96 -8.44
N GLN A 35 -5.15 3.49 -7.79
CA GLN A 35 -5.75 2.85 -6.64
C GLN A 35 -6.88 1.92 -7.09
N VAL A 36 -6.85 0.68 -6.63
CA VAL A 36 -7.93 -0.29 -6.81
C VAL A 36 -8.57 -0.51 -5.46
N GLU A 37 -9.89 -0.44 -5.41
CA GLU A 37 -10.69 -0.71 -4.22
C GLU A 37 -11.36 -2.07 -4.36
N CYS A 38 -11.06 -2.99 -3.44
CA CYS A 38 -11.61 -4.34 -3.43
C CYS A 38 -12.36 -4.61 -2.14
N GLU A 39 -13.60 -5.08 -2.28
CA GLU A 39 -14.39 -5.68 -1.22
C GLU A 39 -14.22 -7.20 -1.24
N VAL A 40 -13.75 -7.77 -0.14
CA VAL A 40 -13.61 -9.22 0.03
C VAL A 40 -14.38 -9.69 1.25
N CYS A 41 -15.25 -10.67 1.04
CA CYS A 41 -16.01 -11.32 2.11
C CYS A 41 -15.41 -12.70 2.41
N MET A 42 -14.91 -12.87 3.64
CA MET A 42 -14.44 -14.15 4.14
C MET A 42 -15.50 -14.81 5.01
N GLU A 43 -15.63 -16.12 4.89
CA GLU A 43 -16.48 -16.95 5.73
C GLU A 43 -15.68 -18.15 6.24
N PHE A 44 -15.55 -18.26 7.56
CA PHE A 44 -14.73 -19.28 8.19
C PHE A 44 -15.34 -19.68 9.53
N GLU A 45 -15.55 -20.99 9.74
CA GLU A 45 -16.12 -21.56 10.98
C GLU A 45 -17.42 -20.89 11.44
N GLY A 46 -18.33 -20.63 10.50
CA GLY A 46 -19.64 -20.01 10.77
C GLY A 46 -19.59 -18.51 11.06
N ARG A 47 -18.39 -17.88 10.98
CA ARG A 47 -18.20 -16.44 11.09
C ARG A 47 -17.96 -15.84 9.72
N LYS A 48 -18.58 -14.69 9.44
CA LYS A 48 -18.45 -13.98 8.17
C LYS A 48 -18.05 -12.53 8.39
N LYS A 49 -17.10 -12.05 7.61
CA LYS A 49 -16.67 -10.65 7.61
C LYS A 49 -16.32 -10.18 6.21
N CYS A 50 -16.89 -9.04 5.81
CA CYS A 50 -16.54 -8.34 4.58
C CYS A 50 -15.68 -7.13 4.92
N LEU A 51 -14.65 -6.89 4.11
CA LEU A 51 -13.79 -5.72 4.20
C LEU A 51 -13.55 -5.11 2.84
N LEU A 52 -13.60 -3.79 2.82
CA LEU A 52 -13.28 -2.94 1.68
C LEU A 52 -11.91 -2.32 1.89
N VAL A 53 -10.98 -2.55 0.97
CA VAL A 53 -9.59 -2.08 1.06
C VAL A 53 -9.14 -1.49 -0.27
N LYS A 54 -8.34 -0.43 -0.19
CA LYS A 54 -7.65 0.17 -1.34
C LYS A 54 -6.21 -0.36 -1.43
N GLY A 55 -5.76 -0.68 -2.63
CA GLY A 55 -4.40 -1.13 -2.91
C GLY A 55 -3.90 -0.62 -4.26
N GLU A 56 -2.62 -0.80 -4.51
CA GLU A 56 -1.95 -0.39 -5.77
C GLU A 56 -2.32 -1.28 -6.96
N SER A 57 -2.89 -2.46 -6.68
CA SER A 57 -3.38 -3.41 -7.65
C SER A 57 -4.55 -4.20 -7.07
N GLU A 58 -5.33 -4.84 -7.94
CA GLU A 58 -6.45 -5.71 -7.55
C GLU A 58 -5.99 -6.84 -6.62
N GLU A 59 -4.88 -7.51 -6.98
CA GLU A 59 -4.32 -8.60 -6.18
C GLU A 59 -3.87 -8.12 -4.80
N ASN A 60 -3.19 -6.97 -4.73
CA ASN A 60 -2.74 -6.38 -3.46
C ASN A 60 -3.96 -6.00 -2.58
N ALA A 61 -4.95 -5.31 -3.15
CA ALA A 61 -6.15 -4.90 -2.43
C ALA A 61 -6.96 -6.12 -1.95
N MET A 62 -7.14 -7.13 -2.80
CA MET A 62 -7.86 -8.36 -2.49
C MET A 62 -7.16 -9.16 -1.40
N GLN A 63 -5.85 -9.38 -1.52
CA GLN A 63 -5.07 -10.15 -0.55
C GLN A 63 -5.06 -9.43 0.81
N THR A 64 -4.89 -8.11 0.83
CA THR A 64 -4.96 -7.31 2.06
C THR A 64 -6.36 -7.36 2.69
N ALA A 65 -7.42 -7.24 1.91
CA ALA A 65 -8.79 -7.36 2.40
C ALA A 65 -9.08 -8.75 2.99
N LYS A 66 -8.60 -9.82 2.34
CA LYS A 66 -8.69 -11.20 2.84
C LYS A 66 -7.97 -11.37 4.18
N ASP A 67 -6.71 -10.95 4.25
CA ASP A 67 -5.89 -11.15 5.45
C ASP A 67 -6.45 -10.35 6.64
N ASN A 68 -6.89 -9.12 6.40
CA ASN A 68 -7.57 -8.31 7.41
C ASN A 68 -8.88 -8.98 7.84
N ALA A 69 -9.69 -9.50 6.92
CA ALA A 69 -10.98 -10.11 7.26
C ALA A 69 -10.77 -11.36 8.12
N CYS A 70 -9.75 -12.16 7.81
CA CYS A 70 -9.35 -13.29 8.61
C CYS A 70 -8.82 -12.90 9.99
N SER A 71 -8.13 -11.77 10.13
CA SER A 71 -7.72 -11.26 11.46
C SER A 71 -8.92 -10.86 12.34
N PHE A 72 -10.05 -10.45 11.75
CA PHE A 72 -11.28 -10.17 12.51
C PHE A 72 -12.07 -11.43 12.84
N ILE A 73 -12.04 -12.43 11.94
CA ILE A 73 -12.78 -13.67 12.13
C ILE A 73 -12.08 -14.57 13.16
N THR A 74 -10.76 -14.63 13.12
CA THR A 74 -9.96 -15.61 13.88
C THR A 74 -9.31 -15.00 15.10
N ASN A 75 -9.14 -15.79 16.17
CA ASN A 75 -8.47 -15.33 17.40
C ASN A 75 -7.04 -15.89 17.52
N GLY A 76 -6.73 -16.96 16.77
CA GLY A 76 -5.43 -17.61 16.78
C GLY A 76 -4.71 -17.51 15.44
N ARG A 77 -3.37 -17.44 15.46
CA ARG A 77 -2.55 -17.36 14.24
C ARG A 77 -2.74 -18.57 13.32
N ALA A 78 -2.91 -19.76 13.89
CA ALA A 78 -3.16 -20.99 13.13
C ALA A 78 -4.51 -20.96 12.40
N GLU A 79 -5.56 -20.48 13.08
CA GLU A 79 -6.87 -20.24 12.45
C GLU A 79 -6.76 -19.19 11.35
N GLY A 80 -6.02 -18.11 11.59
CA GLY A 80 -5.78 -17.05 10.61
C GLY A 80 -5.15 -17.58 9.31
N PHE A 81 -4.14 -18.44 9.40
CA PHE A 81 -3.54 -19.10 8.22
C PHE A 81 -4.54 -20.02 7.49
N ARG A 82 -5.38 -20.75 8.24
CA ARG A 82 -6.42 -21.59 7.63
C ARG A 82 -7.46 -20.74 6.91
N CYS A 83 -7.91 -19.65 7.55
CA CYS A 83 -8.84 -18.70 6.96
C CYS A 83 -8.26 -18.04 5.70
N SER A 84 -7.02 -17.55 5.72
CA SER A 84 -6.42 -16.89 4.55
C SER A 84 -6.15 -17.85 3.38
N SER A 85 -6.08 -19.16 3.67
CA SER A 85 -5.99 -20.24 2.69
C SER A 85 -7.34 -20.67 2.14
N THR A 86 -8.47 -20.24 2.72
CA THR A 86 -9.79 -20.50 2.15
C THR A 86 -10.11 -19.53 1.01
N PRO A 87 -10.84 -19.97 -0.03
CA PRO A 87 -11.33 -19.08 -1.07
C PRO A 87 -12.37 -18.11 -0.47
N PRO A 88 -12.37 -16.82 -0.87
CA PRO A 88 -13.37 -15.87 -0.42
C PRO A 88 -14.79 -16.25 -0.86
N ALA A 89 -15.78 -15.94 -0.04
CA ALA A 89 -17.19 -16.12 -0.37
C ALA A 89 -17.65 -15.14 -1.46
N SER A 90 -17.03 -13.95 -1.53
CA SER A 90 -17.28 -12.97 -2.59
C SER A 90 -16.08 -12.03 -2.72
N VAL A 91 -15.81 -11.61 -3.95
CA VAL A 91 -14.81 -10.59 -4.30
C VAL A 91 -15.47 -9.61 -5.25
N LYS A 92 -15.35 -8.32 -4.96
CA LYS A 92 -15.77 -7.23 -5.85
C LYS A 92 -14.69 -6.19 -5.89
N CYS A 93 -14.10 -5.97 -7.05
CA CYS A 93 -13.05 -4.98 -7.23
C CYS A 93 -13.48 -3.90 -8.21
N MET A 94 -13.12 -2.66 -7.89
CA MET A 94 -13.36 -1.48 -8.70
C MET A 94 -12.09 -0.64 -8.78
N THR A 95 -11.69 -0.26 -9.99
CA THR A 95 -10.59 0.67 -10.22
C THR A 95 -11.07 2.09 -10.00
N LEU A 96 -10.32 2.89 -9.22
CA LEU A 96 -10.61 4.29 -8.96
C LEU A 96 -9.90 5.23 -9.95
#